data_AF-A0A2D5UCE4-F1
#
_entry.id   AF-A0A2D5UCE4-F1
#
_cell.length_a   1.000
_cell.length_b   1.000
_cell.length_c   1.000
_cell.angle_alpha   90.00
_cell.angle_beta   90.00
_cell.angle_gamma   90.00
#
_symmetry.space_group_name_H-M   'P 1'
#
loop_
_entity.id
_entity.type
_entity.pdbx_description
1 polymer ?
#
loop_
_entity_poly.entity_id
_entity_poly.type
_entity_poly.pdbx_seq_one_letter_code
_entity_poly.pdbx_strand_id
1 'polypeptide(L)' 'MQVPPPRAVFLSWPLGHPLGEPDHPAQQRWVLLNAFALLESASSPGTLAEPGWEWGSNPFEG' A
#
# COMPACT_ATOMS: atom_id res chain seq x y z
N MET A 1 -7.38 -25.36 13.05
CA MET A 1 -7.88 -24.15 12.35
C MET A 1 -6.67 -23.50 11.70
N GLN A 2 -6.64 -23.34 10.38
CA GLN A 2 -5.60 -22.56 9.70
C GLN A 2 -6.04 -21.09 9.64
N VAL A 3 -5.12 -20.17 9.96
CA VAL A 3 -5.37 -18.73 9.82
C VAL A 3 -5.06 -18.35 8.37
N PRO A 4 -6.00 -17.73 7.65
CA PRO A 4 -5.74 -17.32 6.29
C PRO A 4 -4.72 -16.16 6.25
N PRO A 5 -3.96 -16.02 5.15
CA PRO A 5 -2.95 -14.97 5.04
C PRO A 5 -3.57 -13.56 5.14
N PRO A 6 -2.79 -12.57 5.60
CA PRO A 6 -3.26 -11.20 5.67
C PRO A 6 -3.57 -10.66 4.28
N ARG A 7 -4.49 -9.69 4.23
CA ARG A 7 -4.66 -8.82 3.07
C ARG A 7 -3.51 -7.82 3.05
N ALA A 8 -2.96 -7.53 1.88
CA ALA A 8 -1.78 -6.67 1.77
C ALA A 8 -1.84 -5.78 0.54
N VAL A 9 -1.26 -4.59 0.65
CA VAL A 9 -0.91 -3.74 -0.49
C VAL A 9 0.55 -4.01 -0.82
N PHE A 10 0.82 -4.42 -2.05
CA PHE A 10 2.18 -4.63 -2.54
C PHE A 10 2.66 -3.39 -3.30
N LEU A 11 3.86 -2.93 -2.94
CA LEU A 11 4.53 -1.79 -3.53
C LEU A 11 5.91 -2.25 -3.96
N SER A 12 6.28 -2.00 -5.22
CA SER A 12 7.59 -2.35 -5.78
C SER A 12 8.64 -1.30 -5.38
N TRP A 13 8.78 -1.09 -4.07
CA TRP A 13 9.61 -0.05 -3.47
C TRP A 13 10.81 -0.65 -2.74
N PRO A 14 11.86 0.16 -2.44
CA PRO A 14 13.02 -0.31 -1.69
C PRO A 14 12.64 -0.92 -0.34
N LEU A 15 13.34 -1.99 0.03
CA LEU A 15 13.13 -2.67 1.31
C LEU A 15 13.32 -1.71 2.48
N GLY A 16 12.41 -1.74 3.45
CA GLY A 16 12.44 -0.84 4.61
C GLY A 16 11.66 0.46 4.42
N HIS A 17 11.08 0.69 3.25
CA HIS A 17 10.28 1.88 2.94
C HIS A 17 8.82 1.56 2.61
N PRO A 18 8.07 0.82 3.47
CA PRO A 18 6.70 0.40 3.16
C PRO A 18 5.70 1.56 3.05
N LEU A 19 6.04 2.73 3.60
CA LEU A 19 5.22 3.95 3.54
C LEU A 19 5.77 5.00 2.57
N GLY A 20 6.86 4.71 1.85
CA GLY A 20 7.45 5.62 0.89
C GLY A 20 8.71 6.32 1.39
N GLU A 21 9.02 7.42 0.72
CA GLU A 21 10.15 8.29 0.98
C GLU A 21 10.03 8.97 2.35
N PRO A 22 11.16 9.13 3.07
CA PRO A 22 11.20 9.97 4.26
C PRO A 22 10.67 11.38 3.95
N ASP A 23 10.00 11.97 4.93
CA ASP A 23 9.49 13.36 4.86
C ASP A 23 8.51 13.65 3.71
N HIS A 24 7.91 12.62 3.11
CA HIS A 24 6.90 12.74 2.05
C HIS A 24 5.49 12.34 2.56
N PRO A 25 4.81 13.18 3.38
CA PRO A 25 3.58 12.79 4.06
C PRO A 25 2.40 12.52 3.11
N ALA A 26 2.38 13.13 1.93
CA ALA A 26 1.34 12.90 0.93
C ALA A 26 1.42 11.46 0.36
N GLN A 27 2.63 10.99 0.04
CA GLN A 27 2.88 9.61 -0.35
C GLN A 27 2.54 8.62 0.77
N GLN A 28 3.00 8.89 2.00
CA GLN A 28 2.71 8.05 3.17
C GLN A 28 1.20 7.94 3.42
N ARG A 29 0.48 9.06 3.33
CA ARG A 29 -0.98 9.09 3.45
C ARG A 29 -1.64 8.26 2.35
N TRP A 30 -1.17 8.37 1.11
CA TRP A 30 -1.72 7.60 0.00
C TRP A 30 -1.57 6.08 0.22
N VAL A 31 -0.43 5.61 0.72
CA VAL A 31 -0.24 4.18 1.05
C VAL A 31 -1.27 3.73 2.09
N LEU A 32 -1.45 4.52 3.16
CA LEU A 32 -2.42 4.21 4.21
C LEU A 32 -3.85 4.17 3.67
N LEU A 33 -4.22 5.12 2.81
CA LEU A 33 -5.55 5.15 2.19
C LEU A 33 -5.79 3.93 1.29
N ASN A 34 -4.80 3.46 0.55
CA ASN A 34 -4.91 2.22 -0.23
C ASN A 34 -5.09 1.00 0.67
N ALA A 35 -4.35 0.93 1.79
CA ALA A 35 -4.51 -0.15 2.76
C ALA A 35 -5.90 -0.16 3.41
N PHE A 36 -6.45 1.02 3.75
CA PHE A 36 -7.81 1.14 4.28
C PHE A 36 -8.88 0.84 3.23
N ALA A 37 -8.71 1.31 1.99
CA ALA A 37 -9.61 0.95 0.89
C ALA A 37 -9.62 -0.56 0.66
N LEU A 38 -8.48 -1.24 0.77
CA LEU A 38 -8.41 -2.70 0.69
C LEU A 38 -9.13 -3.39 1.85
N LEU A 39 -9.04 -2.82 3.05
CA LEU A 39 -9.74 -3.34 4.23
C LEU A 39 -11.26 -3.36 4.01
N GLU A 40 -11.80 -2.31 3.38
CA GLU A 40 -13.23 -2.15 3.10
C GLU A 40 -13.71 -2.93 1.86
N SER A 41 -12.88 -3.06 0.82
CA SER A 41 -13.29 -3.62 -0.47
C SER A 41 -12.95 -5.10 -0.67
N ALA A 42 -11.91 -5.64 0.00
CA ALA A 42 -11.52 -7.03 -0.19
C ALA A 42 -12.58 -7.99 0.39
N SER A 43 -13.12 -8.84 -0.47
CA SER A 43 -14.11 -9.87 -0.09
C SER A 43 -13.49 -11.21 0.33
N SER A 44 -12.17 -11.35 0.19
CA SER A 44 -11.46 -12.61 0.46
C SER A 44 -10.21 -12.38 1.32
N PRO A 45 -9.85 -13.33 2.20
CA PRO A 45 -8.53 -13.33 2.82
C PRO A 45 -7.41 -13.49 1.78
N GLY A 46 -6.20 -13.02 2.09
CA GLY A 46 -5.06 -13.13 1.17
C GLY A 46 -5.12 -12.24 -0.08
N THR A 47 -6.09 -11.33 -0.20
CA THR A 47 -6.11 -10.37 -1.31
C THR A 47 -4.85 -9.51 -1.27
N LEU A 48 -4.13 -9.51 -2.40
CA LEU A 48 -2.99 -8.65 -2.66
C LEU A 48 -3.41 -7.56 -3.64
N ALA A 49 -3.32 -6.29 -3.22
CA ALA A 49 -3.59 -5.15 -4.09
C ALA A 49 -2.28 -4.55 -4.59
N GLU A 50 -2.23 -4.27 -5.88
CA GLU A 50 -1.08 -3.68 -6.56
C GLU A 50 -1.51 -2.37 -7.24
N PRO A 51 -1.50 -1.24 -6.52
CA PRO A 51 -1.97 0.04 -7.05
C PRO A 51 -1.07 0.63 -8.15
N GLY A 52 -0.02 -0.09 -8.58
CA GLY A 52 0.73 0.21 -9.81
C GLY A 52 1.74 1.36 -9.70
N TRP A 53 2.20 1.67 -8.49
CA TRP A 53 3.01 2.86 -8.24
C TRP A 53 4.50 2.57 -8.10
N GLU A 54 5.31 3.32 -8.85
CA GLU A 54 6.77 3.23 -8.81
C GLU A 54 7.36 4.20 -7.79
N TRP A 55 8.49 3.81 -7.21
CA TRP A 55 9.27 4.63 -6.29
C TRP A 55 9.75 5.91 -6.98
N GLY A 56 9.70 7.07 -6.29
CA GLY A 56 10.12 8.36 -6.85
C GLY A 56 9.17 8.97 -7.89
N SER A 57 8.03 8.32 -8.18
CA SER A 57 6.98 8.95 -8.97
C SER A 57 6.31 10.06 -8.14
N ASN A 58 6.10 11.23 -8.73
CA ASN A 58 5.49 12.39 -8.06
C ASN A 58 3.99 12.64 -8.38
N PRO A 59 3.11 11.66 -8.13
CA PRO A 59 1.65 11.86 -7.98
C PRO A 59 1.12 12.98 -7.09
N PHE A 60 1.89 13.29 -6.05
CA PHE A 60 1.35 13.80 -4.78
C PHE A 60 1.59 15.29 -4.55
N GLU A 61 2.34 15.94 -5.44
CA GLU A 61 2.39 17.39 -5.54
C GLU A 61 1.14 17.88 -6.27
N GLY A 62 0.08 18.10 -5.51
CA GLY A 62 -1.16 18.75 -5.93
C GLY A 62 -1.73 19.59 -4.81
#